data_AF-W1J6F1-F1
#
_entry.id   AF-W1J6F1-F1
#
_cell.length_a   1.000
_cell.length_b   1.000
_cell.length_c   1.000
_cell.angle_alpha   90.00
_cell.angle_beta   90.00
_cell.angle_gamma   90.00
#
_symmetry.space_group_name_H-M   'P 1'
#
loop_
_entity.id
_entity.type
_entity.pdbx_description
1 polymer ?
#
loop_
_entity_poly.entity_id
_entity_poly.type
_entity_poly.pdbx_seq_one_letter_code
_entity_poly.pdbx_strand_id
1 'polypeptide(L)' 'MKIQIETNNDVNISVVLDVVKGFIEKTDKTKNDLYFVQTNGMIITLKETSSGNINARAN' A
#
# COMPACT_ATOMS: atom_id res chain seq x y z
N MET A 1 2.91 13.64 5.09
CA MET A 1 2.65 12.33 4.46
C MET A 1 1.18 12.01 4.62
N LYS A 2 0.49 11.65 3.53
CA LYS A 2 -0.89 11.14 3.54
C LYS A 2 -0.91 9.73 2.94
N ILE A 3 -1.81 8.88 3.43
CA ILE A 3 -2.06 7.55 2.90
C ILE A 3 -3.49 7.56 2.32
N GLN A 4 -3.61 7.22 1.05
CA GLN A 4 -4.90 7.02 0.40
C GLN A 4 -5.06 5.53 0.12
N ILE A 5 -6.15 4.94 0.61
CA ILE A 5 -6.50 3.53 0.40
C ILE A 5 -7.73 3.48 -0.49
N GLU A 6 -7.61 2.82 -1.64
CA GLU A 6 -8.70 2.54 -2.56
C GLU A 6 -9.00 1.05 -2.54
N THR A 7 -10.21 0.69 -2.14
CA THR A 7 -10.59 -0.72 -1.97
C THR A 7 -12.10 -0.93 -2.03
N ASN A 8 -12.52 -2.17 -2.25
CA ASN A 8 -13.93 -2.56 -2.19
C ASN A 8 -14.41 -2.63 -0.72
N ASN A 9 -15.72 -2.51 -0.49
CA ASN A 9 -16.30 -2.51 0.86
C ASN A 9 -15.98 -3.78 1.68
N ASP A 10 -15.71 -4.89 0.99
CA ASP A 10 -15.54 -6.21 1.62
C ASP A 10 -14.09 -6.46 2.08
N VAL A 11 -13.18 -5.53 1.80
CA VAL A 11 -11.77 -5.66 2.13
C VAL A 11 -11.49 -5.27 3.58
N ASN A 12 -10.71 -6.13 4.25
CA ASN A 12 -10.23 -5.85 5.60
C ASN A 12 -9.15 -4.75 5.58
N ILE A 13 -9.55 -3.52 5.88
CA ILE A 13 -8.67 -2.34 5.91
C ILE A 13 -7.49 -2.51 6.88
N SER A 14 -7.64 -3.27 7.98
CA SER A 14 -6.54 -3.49 8.92
C SER A 14 -5.36 -4.21 8.27
N VAL A 15 -5.63 -5.18 7.39
CA VAL A 15 -4.59 -5.89 6.63
C VAL A 15 -3.87 -4.93 5.69
N VAL A 16 -4.61 -4.04 5.04
CA VAL A 16 -4.03 -3.03 4.13
C VAL A 16 -3.12 -2.06 4.91
N LEU A 17 -3.55 -1.63 6.09
CA LEU A 17 -2.76 -0.74 6.94
C LEU A 17 -1.45 -1.39 7.41
N ASP A 18 -1.48 -2.66 7.80
CA ASP A 18 -0.26 -3.35 8.22
C ASP A 18 0.74 -3.52 7.07
N VAL A 19 0.23 -3.79 5.86
CA VAL A 19 1.05 -3.81 4.65
C VAL A 19 1.63 -2.43 4.34
N VAL A 20 0.85 -1.35 4.47
CA VAL A 20 1.35 0.02 4.28
C VAL A 20 2.43 0.38 5.31
N LYS A 21 2.28 -0.02 6.58
CA LYS A 21 3.32 0.20 7.61
C LYS A 21 4.62 -0.51 7.24
N GLY A 22 4.55 -1.79 6.87
CA GLY A 22 5.73 -2.54 6.41
C GLY A 22 6.37 -1.92 5.17
N PHE A 23 5.57 -1.34 4.28
CA PHE A 23 6.07 -0.58 3.13
C PHE A 23 6.74 0.74 3.52
N ILE A 24 6.28 1.44 4.56
CA ILE A 24 6.93 2.65 5.07
C ILE A 24 8.30 2.32 5.66
N GLU A 25 8.42 1.20 6.38
CA GLU A 25 9.64 0.77 7.05
C GLU A 25 10.73 0.26 6.10
N LYS A 26 10.36 -0.16 4.88
CA LYS A 26 11.34 -0.56 3.86
C LYS A 26 12.24 0.61 3.48
N THR A 27 13.54 0.41 3.62
CA THR A 27 14.60 1.40 3.34
C THR A 27 15.06 1.38 1.89
N ASP A 28 14.77 0.32 1.15
CA ASP A 28 15.20 0.07 -0.23
C ASP A 28 14.18 0.52 -1.30
N LYS A 29 13.16 1.28 -0.90
CA LYS A 29 12.08 1.64 -1.81
C LYS A 29 12.41 2.84 -2.70
N THR A 30 12.17 2.69 -4.00
CA THR A 30 12.23 3.80 -4.95
C THR A 30 10.90 4.54 -4.96
N LYS A 31 10.97 5.88 -5.02
CA LYS A 31 9.77 6.68 -5.26
C LYS A 31 9.22 6.39 -6.66
N ASN A 32 7.90 6.33 -6.75
CA ASN A 32 7.10 6.07 -7.95
C ASN A 32 7.09 4.64 -8.47
N ASP A 33 7.86 3.73 -7.87
CA ASP A 33 7.79 2.31 -8.18
C ASP A 33 6.48 1.71 -7.65
N LEU A 34 5.97 0.72 -8.38
CA LEU A 34 4.82 -0.06 -7.96
C LEU A 34 5.30 -1.26 -7.14
N TYR A 35 4.73 -1.43 -5.97
CA TYR A 35 4.97 -2.56 -5.10
C TYR A 35 3.72 -3.41 -5.00
N PHE A 36 3.88 -4.71 -5.21
CA PHE A 36 2.79 -5.68 -5.10
C PHE A 36 3.01 -6.55 -3.88
N VAL A 37 1.97 -6.68 -3.07
CA VAL A 37 1.94 -7.56 -1.89
C VAL A 37 0.71 -8.43 -2.01
N GLN A 38 0.90 -9.74 -1.95
CA GLN A 38 -0.19 -10.70 -1.93
C GLN A 38 -0.32 -11.26 -0.51
N THR A 39 -1.50 -11.11 0.09
CA THR A 39 -1.78 -11.58 1.45
C THR A 39 -3.25 -11.95 1.58
N ASN A 40 -3.56 -13.03 2.30
CA ASN A 40 -4.95 -13.49 2.54
C ASN A 40 -5.83 -13.54 1.28
N GLY A 41 -5.27 -13.93 0.13
CA GLY A 41 -5.99 -14.00 -1.15
C GLY A 41 -6.25 -12.65 -1.83
N MET A 42 -5.78 -11.55 -1.26
CA MET A 42 -5.92 -10.19 -1.76
C MET A 42 -4.61 -9.70 -2.38
N ILE A 43 -4.71 -8.90 -3.44
CA ILE A 43 -3.56 -8.23 -4.05
C ILE A 43 -3.60 -6.75 -3.67
N ILE A 44 -2.56 -6.30 -2.98
CA ILE A 44 -2.37 -4.91 -2.60
C ILE A 44 -1.26 -4.32 -3.44
N THR A 45 -1.59 -3.26 -4.16
CA THR A 45 -0.65 -2.44 -4.91
C THR A 45 -0.33 -1.17 -4.12
N LEU A 46 0.94 -0.83 -3.97
CA LEU A 46 1.41 0.35 -3.24
C LEU A 46 2.30 1.18 -4.15
N LYS A 47 2.17 2.51 -4.07
CA LYS A 47 3.06 3.45 -4.75
C LYS A 47 3.32 4.64 -3.85
N GLU A 48 4.59 4.91 -3.56
CA GLU A 48 4.99 6.19 -2.99
C GLU A 48 5.13 7.23 -4.10
N THR A 49 4.46 8.36 -3.95
CA THR A 49 4.53 9.49 -4.87
C THR A 49 5.81 10.31 -4.65
N SER A 50 6.24 11.08 -5.65
CA SER A 50 7.35 12.03 -5.49
C SER A 50 7.19 12.98 -4.29
N SER A 51 5.94 13.34 -3.95
CA SER A 51 5.57 14.17 -2.80
C SER A 51 5.60 13.46 -1.44
N GLY A 52 5.94 12.18 -1.39
CA GLY A 52 5.99 11.39 -0.14
C GLY A 52 4.62 10.99 0.41
N ASN A 53 3.61 10.89 -0.45
CA ASN A 53 2.30 10.29 -0.13
C ASN A 53 2.25 8.85 -0.65
N ILE A 54 1.45 7.99 -0.01
CA ILE A 54 1.29 6.58 -0.40
C ILE A 54 -0.13 6.36 -0.95
N ASN A 55 -0.20 5.79 -2.15
CA ASN A 55 -1.43 5.28 -2.72
C ASN A 55 -1.42 3.75 -2.59
N ALA A 56 -2.38 3.21 -1.84
CA ALA A 56 -2.60 1.78 -1.69
C ALA A 56 -3.90 1.40 -2.40
N ARG A 57 -3.88 0.37 -3.25
CA ARG A 57 -5.06 -0.20 -3.88
C ARG A 57 -5.15 -1.67 -3.54
N ALA A 58 -6.29 -2.09 -3.00
CA ALA A 58 -6.53 -3.46 -2.58
C ALA A 58 -7.76 -4.02 -3.30
N ASN A 59 -7.57 -5.09 -4.07
CA ASN A 59 -8.60 -5.79 -4.83
C ASN A 59 -8.73 -7.24 -4.37
#